data_AF-A0A2V7UCZ8-F1
#
_entry.id   AF-A0A2V7UCZ8-F1
#
_cell.length_a   1.000
_cell.length_b   1.000
_cell.length_c   1.000
_cell.angle_alpha   90.00
_cell.angle_beta   90.00
_cell.angle_gamma   90.00
#
_symmetry.space_group_name_H-M   'P 1'
#
loop_
_entity.id
_entity.type
_entity.pdbx_description
1 polymer ?
#
loop_
_entity_poly.entity_id
_entity_poly.type
_entity_poly.pdbx_seq_one_letter_code
_entity_poly.pdbx_strand_id
1 'polypeptide(L)'
;MDDLFEPYERLIRLVVAGKELQVPENNLLLRQLSYVAPDISSGRYCWNGECRYCEVSYRTETRGTEQSALACRVKGQAGMRVTKLALEMRYNLAETLAAAPKANE
;
A
#
# COMPACT_ATOMS: atom_id res chain seq x y z
N MET A 1 1.20 -17.21 -15.57
CA MET A 1 0.45 -16.67 -14.43
C MET A 1 1.40 -15.72 -13.74
N ASP A 2 0.96 -14.53 -13.36
CA ASP A 2 1.85 -13.49 -12.82
C ASP A 2 2.35 -13.96 -11.43
N ASP A 3 3.53 -14.59 -11.37
CA ASP A 3 4.12 -15.18 -10.15
C ASP A 3 4.49 -14.12 -9.08
N LEU A 4 4.14 -12.86 -9.32
CA LEU A 4 4.50 -11.72 -8.52
C LEU A 4 3.63 -11.57 -7.27
N PHE A 5 2.39 -12.07 -7.31
CA PHE A 5 1.39 -11.95 -6.24
C PHE A 5 1.16 -13.30 -5.55
N GLU A 6 1.01 -13.27 -4.23
CA GLU A 6 0.43 -14.41 -3.50
C GLU A 6 -1.00 -14.65 -4.01
N PRO A 7 -1.46 -15.92 -4.04
CA PRO A 7 -2.84 -16.25 -4.43
C PRO A 7 -3.87 -15.44 -3.64
N TYR A 8 -4.83 -14.85 -4.36
CA TYR A 8 -5.90 -14.04 -3.80
C TYR A 8 -7.23 -14.34 -4.51
N GLU A 9 -8.34 -14.24 -3.78
CA GLU A 9 -9.68 -14.53 -4.33
C GLU A 9 -10.47 -13.26 -4.64
N ARG A 10 -10.09 -12.13 -4.04
CA ARG A 10 -10.77 -10.84 -4.18
C ARG A 10 -9.83 -9.67 -3.97
N LEU A 11 -10.30 -8.50 -4.39
CA LEU A 11 -9.68 -7.23 -4.03
C LEU A 11 -10.25 -6.73 -2.69
N ILE A 12 -9.38 -6.14 -1.88
CA ILE A 12 -9.73 -5.46 -0.63
C ILE A 12 -9.58 -3.96 -0.78
N ARG A 13 -10.44 -3.23 -0.06
CA ARG A 13 -10.38 -1.78 0.06
C ARG A 13 -9.27 -1.37 1.03
N LEU A 14 -8.35 -0.56 0.54
CA LEU A 14 -7.40 0.22 1.33
C LEU A 14 -7.70 1.72 1.17
N VAL A 15 -7.46 2.49 2.24
CA VAL A 15 -7.41 3.95 2.14
C VAL A 15 -5.96 4.41 2.21
N VAL A 16 -5.47 5.07 1.17
CA VAL A 16 -4.09 5.56 1.10
C VAL A 16 -4.10 7.06 0.86
N ALA A 17 -3.55 7.83 1.80
CA ALA A 17 -3.56 9.29 1.72
C ALA A 17 -4.96 9.89 1.45
N GLY A 18 -6.00 9.29 2.03
CA GLY A 18 -7.40 9.72 1.87
C GLY A 18 -8.07 9.28 0.57
N LYS A 19 -7.44 8.40 -0.22
CA LYS A 19 -7.97 7.85 -1.48
C LYS A 19 -8.26 6.37 -1.35
N GLU A 20 -9.33 5.89 -1.98
CA GLU A 20 -9.67 4.46 -1.96
C GLU A 20 -8.97 3.72 -3.09
N LEU A 21 -8.26 2.63 -2.74
CA LEU A 21 -7.61 1.75 -3.68
C LEU A 21 -8.12 0.32 -3.47
N GLN A 22 -8.29 -0.42 -4.56
CA GLN A 22 -8.62 -1.84 -4.55
C GLN A 22 -7.38 -2.66 -4.91
N VAL A 23 -6.94 -3.50 -3.97
CA VAL A 23 -5.69 -4.26 -4.11
C VAL A 23 -5.93 -5.74 -3.79
N PRO A 24 -5.13 -6.67 -4.35
CA PRO A 24 -5.28 -8.08 -4.03
C PRO A 24 -5.07 -8.34 -2.54
N GLU A 25 -5.93 -9.15 -1.92
CA GLU A 25 -5.70 -9.56 -0.54
C GLU A 25 -4.47 -10.46 -0.39
N ASN A 26 -4.12 -10.81 0.85
CA ASN A 26 -3.05 -11.76 1.19
C ASN A 26 -1.64 -11.39 0.71
N ASN A 27 -1.42 -10.16 0.26
CA ASN A 27 -0.13 -9.71 -0.24
C ASN A 27 0.51 -8.67 0.68
N LEU A 28 1.84 -8.51 0.58
CA LEU A 28 2.57 -7.42 1.23
C LEU A 28 2.06 -6.07 0.71
N LEU A 29 2.00 -5.06 1.57
CA LEU A 29 1.43 -3.75 1.24
C LEU A 29 2.13 -3.10 0.05
N LEU A 30 3.47 -3.19 -0.04
CA LEU A 30 4.19 -2.64 -1.20
C LEU A 30 3.81 -3.37 -2.50
N ARG A 31 3.63 -4.70 -2.43
CA ARG A 31 3.18 -5.51 -3.58
C ARG A 31 1.75 -5.15 -3.96
N GLN A 32 0.86 -5.02 -2.99
CA GLN A 32 -0.52 -4.57 -3.20
C GLN A 32 -0.60 -3.21 -3.88
N LEU A 33 0.23 -2.26 -3.48
CA LEU A 33 0.30 -0.94 -4.11
C LEU A 33 0.83 -1.03 -5.54
N SER A 34 1.76 -1.95 -5.83
CA SER A 34 2.24 -2.17 -7.21
C SER A 34 1.18 -2.68 -8.18
N TYR A 35 0.12 -3.31 -7.66
CA TYR A 35 -1.02 -3.74 -8.48
C TYR A 35 -1.78 -2.55 -9.11
N VAL A 36 -1.92 -1.45 -8.35
CA VAL A 36 -2.66 -0.25 -8.78
C VAL A 36 -1.76 0.88 -9.27
N ALA A 37 -0.46 0.78 -9.00
CA ALA A 37 0.55 1.75 -9.40
C ALA A 37 1.81 1.01 -9.86
N PRO A 38 1.94 0.68 -11.15
CA PRO A 38 3.08 -0.04 -11.70
C PRO A 38 4.43 0.61 -11.39
N ASP A 39 4.47 1.94 -11.21
CA ASP A 39 5.67 2.70 -10.83
C ASP A 39 6.27 2.25 -9.49
N ILE A 40 5.46 1.64 -8.61
CA ILE A 40 5.98 1.02 -7.38
C ILE A 40 6.92 -0.14 -7.70
N SER A 41 6.66 -0.91 -8.76
CA SER A 41 7.54 -2.02 -9.17
C SER A 41 8.88 -1.54 -9.73
N SER A 42 8.90 -0.38 -10.41
CA SER A 42 10.12 0.25 -10.94
C SER A 42 10.80 1.24 -9.99
N GLY A 43 10.20 1.51 -8.83
CA GLY A 43 10.74 2.42 -7.82
C GLY A 43 12.01 1.89 -7.14
N ARG A 44 12.69 2.74 -6.38
CA ARG A 44 13.98 2.44 -5.75
C ARG A 44 13.89 1.56 -4.49
N TYR A 45 12.95 0.61 -4.44
CA TYR A 45 12.73 -0.23 -3.28
C TYR A 45 13.67 -1.43 -3.27
N CYS A 46 14.29 -1.68 -2.13
CA CYS A 46 15.12 -2.87 -1.90
C CYS A 46 14.33 -4.18 -1.71
N TRP A 47 13.02 -4.11 -1.39
CA TRP A 47 12.16 -5.23 -1.01
C TRP A 47 12.63 -6.11 0.17
N ASN A 48 13.77 -5.79 0.79
CA ASN A 48 14.39 -6.54 1.89
C ASN A 48 14.33 -5.79 3.24
N GLY A 49 13.62 -4.66 3.31
CA GLY A 49 13.44 -3.91 4.56
C GLY A 49 14.61 -3.02 5.00
N GLU A 50 15.63 -2.80 4.17
CA GLU A 50 16.81 -2.01 4.56
C GLU A 50 16.72 -0.53 4.13
N CYS A 51 16.26 -0.23 2.91
CA CYS A 51 16.29 1.15 2.37
C CYS A 51 15.30 2.12 3.04
N ARG A 52 14.25 1.59 3.69
CA ARG A 52 13.13 2.34 4.29
C ARG A 52 12.36 3.30 3.35
N TYR A 53 12.61 3.28 2.05
CA TYR A 53 11.86 4.10 1.08
C TYR A 53 10.38 3.72 0.95
N CYS A 54 9.98 2.59 1.51
CA CYS A 54 8.60 2.15 1.62
C CYS A 54 8.02 2.29 3.04
N GLU A 55 8.59 3.18 3.87
CA GLU A 55 8.06 3.45 5.19
C GLU A 55 6.67 4.11 5.12
N VAL A 56 5.77 3.62 5.97
CA VAL A 56 4.39 4.10 6.06
C VAL A 56 3.96 4.22 7.51
N SER A 57 3.03 5.14 7.76
CA SER A 57 2.20 5.11 8.97
C SER A 57 0.78 4.72 8.59
N TYR A 58 0.18 3.82 9.37
CA TYR A 58 -1.16 3.31 9.09
C TYR A 58 -1.95 3.03 10.37
N ARG A 59 -3.26 2.91 10.22
CA ARG A 59 -4.20 2.49 11.27
C ARG A 59 -5.02 1.31 10.79
N THR A 60 -5.36 0.44 11.73
CA THR A 60 -6.36 -0.62 11.54
C THR A 60 -7.44 -0.43 12.59
N GLU A 61 -8.65 -0.89 12.29
CA GLU A 61 -9.77 -0.85 13.23
C GLU A 61 -9.44 -1.59 14.54
N THR A 62 -8.64 -2.65 14.45
CA THR A 62 -8.28 -3.52 15.58
C THR A 62 -7.29 -2.91 16.56
N ARG A 63 -6.40 -2.00 16.14
CA ARG A 63 -5.30 -1.49 16.99
C ARG A 63 -5.53 -0.09 17.53
N GLY A 64 -6.53 0.65 17.04
CA GLY A 64 -6.94 1.99 17.51
C GLY A 64 -5.87 3.11 17.42
N THR A 65 -4.60 2.76 17.25
CA THR A 65 -3.42 3.63 17.31
C THR A 65 -2.65 3.57 15.99
N GLU A 66 -2.00 4.68 15.64
CA GLU A 66 -1.15 4.76 14.45
C GLU A 66 0.10 3.89 14.63
N GLN A 67 0.37 3.04 13.64
CA GLN A 67 1.51 2.14 13.59
C GLN A 67 2.45 2.58 12.46
N SER A 68 3.75 2.46 12.67
CA SER A 68 4.75 2.61 11.60
C SER A 68 5.28 1.26 11.17
N ALA A 69 5.42 1.05 9.87
CA ALA A 69 6.01 -0.17 9.31
C ALA A 69 6.66 0.11 7.94
N LEU A 70 7.37 -0.89 7.43
CA LEU A 70 7.82 -0.93 6.04
C LEU A 70 6.76 -1.67 5.22
N ALA A 71 6.26 -1.05 4.15
CA ALA A 71 5.22 -1.66 3.32
C ALA A 71 5.66 -3.00 2.68
N CYS A 72 6.96 -3.22 2.50
CA CYS A 72 7.50 -4.52 2.04
C CYS A 72 7.54 -5.60 3.14
N ARG A 73 7.16 -5.30 4.38
CA ARG A 73 7.23 -6.23 5.53
C ARG A 73 5.90 -6.42 6.26
N VAL A 74 4.84 -5.73 5.84
CA VAL A 74 3.49 -5.85 6.41
C VAL A 74 2.49 -6.18 5.32
N LYS A 75 1.49 -7.03 5.61
CA LYS A 75 0.37 -7.28 4.70
C LYS A 75 -0.68 -6.19 4.86
N GLY A 76 -1.20 -5.65 3.75
CA GLY A 76 -2.35 -4.76 3.80
C GLY A 76 -3.62 -5.56 4.06
N GLN A 77 -4.49 -5.02 4.89
CA GLN A 77 -5.71 -5.67 5.37
C GLN A 77 -6.92 -4.81 5.02
N ALA A 78 -8.08 -5.43 4.85
CA ALA A 78 -9.30 -4.69 4.59
C ALA A 78 -9.56 -3.66 5.70
N GLY A 79 -9.91 -2.43 5.32
CA GLY A 79 -10.14 -1.33 6.28
C GLY A 79 -8.85 -0.66 6.79
N MET A 80 -7.66 -1.13 6.38
CA MET A 80 -6.41 -0.44 6.69
C MET A 80 -6.38 0.95 6.03
N ARG A 81 -5.99 1.95 6.83
CA ARG A 81 -5.82 3.34 6.40
C ARG A 81 -4.36 3.77 6.54
N VAL A 82 -3.68 3.99 5.42
CA VAL A 82 -2.32 4.53 5.37
C VAL A 82 -2.38 6.06 5.40
N THR A 83 -1.90 6.64 6.51
CA THR A 83 -1.98 8.07 6.82
C THR A 83 -0.73 8.84 6.38
N LYS A 84 0.43 8.18 6.34
CA LYS A 84 1.69 8.78 5.88
C LYS A 84 2.44 7.83 4.96
N LEU A 85 3.14 8.42 4.00
CA LEU A 85 3.93 7.73 2.98
C LEU A 85 5.32 8.37 2.93
N ALA A 86 6.36 7.55 2.79
CA ALA A 86 7.68 8.01 2.40
C ALA A 86 7.64 8.74 1.04
N LEU A 87 8.62 9.63 0.80
CA LEU A 87 8.66 10.48 -0.40
C LEU A 87 8.62 9.68 -1.70
N GLU A 88 9.41 8.61 -1.80
CA GLU A 88 9.45 7.72 -2.96
C GLU A 88 8.06 7.12 -3.25
N MET A 89 7.34 6.66 -2.21
CA MET A 89 5.97 6.16 -2.38
C MET A 89 5.00 7.24 -2.82
N ARG A 90 5.11 8.48 -2.30
CA ARG A 90 4.24 9.58 -2.72
C ARG A 90 4.43 9.91 -4.21
N TYR A 91 5.67 9.86 -4.68
CA TYR A 91 5.99 10.08 -6.09
C TYR A 91 5.42 8.95 -6.97
N ASN A 92 5.73 7.69 -6.65
CA ASN A 92 5.29 6.53 -7.43
C ASN A 92 3.77 6.25 -7.35
N LEU A 93 3.06 6.86 -6.40
CA LEU A 93 1.60 6.77 -6.28
C LEU A 93 0.87 8.01 -6.80
N ALA A 94 1.58 9.05 -7.27
CA ALA A 94 0.99 10.37 -7.51
C ALA A 94 -0.18 10.32 -8.49
N GLU A 95 -0.01 9.68 -9.64
CA GLU A 95 -1.05 9.55 -10.67
C GLU A 95 -2.23 8.70 -10.18
N THR A 96 -1.95 7.54 -9.59
CA THR A 96 -2.98 6.65 -9.04
C THR A 96 -3.82 7.34 -7.96
N LEU A 97 -3.19 8.10 -7.05
CA LEU A 97 -3.91 8.84 -6.01
C LEU A 97 -4.69 10.04 -6.57
N ALA A 98 -4.18 10.70 -7.61
CA ALA A 98 -4.90 11.78 -8.28
C ALA A 98 -6.20 11.27 -8.91
N ALA A 99 -6.14 10.12 -9.60
CA ALA A 99 -7.28 9.50 -10.28
C ALA A 99 -8.25 8.78 -9.32
N ALA A 100 -7.77 8.29 -8.18
CA ALA A 100 -8.59 7.52 -7.25
C ALA A 100 -9.70 8.35 -6.58
N PRO A 101 -10.86 7.75 -6.28
CA PRO A 101 -11.93 8.42 -5.54
C PRO A 101 -11.49 8.76 -4.11
N LYS A 102 -12.07 9.81 -3.54
CA LYS A 102 -11.87 10.16 -2.13
C LYS A 102 -12.50 9.07 -1.26
N ALA A 103 -11.83 8.72 -0.17
CA ALA A 103 -12.40 7.85 0.83
C ALA A 103 -13.49 8.60 1.60
N ASN A 104 -14.67 7.98 1.68
CA ASN A 104 -15.68 8.44 2.62
C ASN A 104 -15.19 8.15 4.04
N GLU A 105 -15.37 9.12 4.95
CA GLU A 105 -14.95 9.03 6.35
C GLU A 105 -15.59 7.84 7.06
#